data_AF-A0A6G2VUD0-F1
#
_entry.id   AF-A0A6G2VUD0-F1
#
_cell.length_a   1.000
_cell.length_b   1.000
_cell.length_c   1.000
_cell.angle_alpha   90.00
_cell.angle_beta   90.00
_cell.angle_gamma   90.00
#
_symmetry.space_group_name_H-M   'P 1'
#
loop_
_entity.id
_entity.type
_entity.pdbx_description
1 polymer ?
#
loop_
_entity_poly.entity_id
_entity_poly.type
_entity_poly.pdbx_seq_one_letter_code
_entity_poly.pdbx_strand_id
1 'polypeptide(L)'
;MTTTPAGNEPNRPGGPLAPTAPGTPTLQPLTHTQKILTGIVVGAVLIIATLGFIGSYTAVTHLAQTKGFGQFAHAFPIAVDAGIIAFLALDLLLTWRRIAFPLLRYTAWTLTAATIAFNAVAAWPDPVGVSMHGVIPVLFVIAVEAARHAIGRIAEIVADKHLEGPNPSRWFLNPAGTFVLWRRQRLWQIRTWDEVLSLERERRIYIAQLRKEYGRRAWRRKASAEQMLVLSLAKDGMSIQEAIDRPKREAAKLAEAEAKRAAEARAKAEAEAEAKHQAELRQAEVEAKRRAEVAEAEAAEARARAEAEAAAEAARLEVEAKRVAETEAARLLVAETEAKLAEIARVQRQAEAEAELNRQRQQAEQARIQAEAARQAREQAAAEAEQRREQELRDRAQRIAAQVASASTSASGSVPKPAATSGSTSGSVSAIGGRGAKKQAEVEAVLARLVEANDPKAYPLSEVIADFGLSQTTAYDRLVTAQRLYEAAQDPKSEKSA
;
A
#
# COMPACT_ATOMS: atom_id res chain seq x y z
N MET A 1 -24.76 -80.21 32.90
CA MET A 1 -24.51 -79.54 31.60
C MET A 1 -24.67 -78.04 31.82
N THR A 2 -23.56 -77.31 31.86
CA THR A 2 -23.53 -75.87 32.15
C THR A 2 -23.43 -75.09 30.84
N THR A 3 -24.31 -74.12 30.64
CA THR A 3 -24.29 -73.23 29.47
C THR A 3 -23.42 -72.01 29.74
N THR A 4 -22.53 -71.68 28.79
CA THR A 4 -21.74 -70.44 28.77
C THR A 4 -21.94 -69.80 27.39
N PRO A 5 -22.43 -68.54 27.30
CA PRO A 5 -22.67 -67.89 26.02
C PRO A 5 -21.38 -67.35 25.38
N ALA A 6 -21.47 -67.04 24.08
CA ALA A 6 -20.34 -66.72 23.21
C ALA A 6 -19.57 -65.45 23.60
N GLY A 7 -18.24 -65.48 23.43
CA GLY A 7 -17.37 -64.31 23.52
C GLY A 7 -17.28 -63.54 22.21
N ASN A 8 -17.19 -62.21 22.32
CA ASN A 8 -17.07 -61.29 21.18
C ASN A 8 -15.79 -61.51 20.34
N GLU A 9 -15.88 -61.21 19.04
CA GLU A 9 -14.77 -61.26 18.10
C GLU A 9 -13.64 -60.25 18.42
N PRO A 10 -12.37 -60.58 18.11
CA PRO A 10 -11.26 -59.64 18.23
C PRO A 10 -11.25 -58.61 17.07
N ASN A 11 -11.27 -57.34 17.44
CA ASN A 11 -11.26 -56.18 16.55
C ASN A 11 -10.03 -56.14 15.60
N ARG A 12 -10.24 -55.95 14.29
CA ARG A 12 -9.17 -55.84 13.28
C ARG A 12 -8.58 -54.42 13.23
N PRO A 13 -7.25 -54.24 13.28
CA PRO A 13 -6.64 -52.92 13.07
C PRO A 13 -6.52 -52.62 11.57
N GLY A 14 -7.38 -51.75 11.04
CA GLY A 14 -7.40 -51.38 9.62
C GLY A 14 -8.02 -50.01 9.37
N GLY A 15 -7.28 -48.94 9.69
CA GLY A 15 -7.65 -47.56 9.37
C GLY A 15 -6.40 -46.69 9.21
N PRO A 16 -6.36 -45.75 8.25
CA PRO A 16 -5.19 -44.94 8.00
C PRO A 16 -4.92 -43.98 9.17
N LEU A 17 -3.66 -43.93 9.62
CA LEU A 17 -3.21 -42.98 10.64
C LEU A 17 -3.27 -41.56 10.07
N ALA A 18 -4.29 -40.79 10.48
CA ALA A 18 -4.31 -39.36 10.25
C ALA A 18 -3.09 -38.71 10.93
N PRO A 19 -2.41 -37.75 10.31
CA PRO A 19 -1.30 -37.05 10.94
C PRO A 19 -1.84 -36.19 12.08
N THR A 20 -1.67 -36.66 13.31
CA THR A 20 -1.91 -35.85 14.52
C THR A 20 -0.95 -34.68 14.48
N ALA A 21 -1.48 -33.47 14.25
CA ALA A 21 -0.74 -32.24 14.41
C ALA A 21 -0.11 -32.20 15.82
N PRO A 22 1.11 -31.64 15.99
CA PRO A 22 1.75 -31.56 17.30
C PRO A 22 0.86 -30.74 18.24
N GLY A 23 0.22 -31.44 19.18
CA GLY A 23 -0.66 -30.82 20.14
C GLY A 23 0.12 -29.87 21.03
N THR A 24 -0.22 -28.58 20.99
CA THR A 24 0.17 -27.63 22.03
C THR A 24 -0.15 -28.27 23.39
N PRO A 25 0.77 -28.31 24.36
CA PRO A 25 0.52 -28.93 25.65
C PRO A 25 -0.54 -28.13 26.40
N THR A 26 -1.81 -28.50 26.21
CA THR A 26 -2.92 -27.99 26.98
C THR A 26 -2.75 -28.53 28.39
N LEU A 27 -2.33 -27.65 29.32
CA LEU A 27 -2.47 -27.93 30.74
C LEU A 27 -3.91 -28.39 30.97
N GLN A 28 -4.09 -29.64 31.39
CA GLN A 28 -5.42 -30.12 31.75
C GLN A 28 -5.96 -29.20 32.85
N PRO A 29 -7.07 -28.48 32.61
CA PRO A 29 -7.59 -27.56 33.60
C PRO A 29 -7.97 -28.36 34.84
N LEU A 30 -7.56 -27.87 36.02
CA LEU A 30 -7.83 -28.54 37.29
C LEU A 30 -9.31 -28.94 37.37
N THR A 31 -9.56 -30.21 37.67
CA THR A 31 -10.92 -30.73 37.83
C THR A 31 -11.62 -30.00 38.97
N HIS A 32 -12.96 -30.00 38.98
CA HIS A 32 -13.73 -29.35 40.05
C HIS A 32 -13.31 -29.86 41.44
N THR A 33 -13.12 -31.18 41.58
CA THR A 33 -12.62 -31.83 42.79
C THR A 33 -11.21 -31.36 43.17
N GLN A 34 -10.30 -31.24 42.20
CA GLN A 34 -8.94 -30.72 42.44
C GLN A 34 -8.97 -29.27 42.92
N LYS A 35 -9.82 -28.41 42.33
CA LYS A 35 -9.97 -27.01 42.77
C LYS A 35 -10.49 -26.91 44.20
N ILE A 36 -11.51 -27.70 44.56
CA ILE A 36 -12.03 -27.77 45.93
C ILE A 36 -10.93 -28.26 46.89
N LEU A 37 -10.22 -29.33 46.55
CA LEU A 37 -9.13 -29.87 47.37
C LEU A 37 -8.01 -28.85 47.57
N THR A 38 -7.61 -28.13 46.51
CA THR A 38 -6.64 -27.03 46.62
C THR A 38 -7.14 -25.94 47.57
N GLY A 39 -8.41 -25.54 47.48
CA GLY A 39 -9.01 -24.57 48.41
C GLY A 39 -8.98 -25.03 49.87
N ILE A 40 -9.33 -26.30 50.13
CA ILE A 40 -9.28 -26.91 51.48
C ILE A 40 -7.84 -26.94 52.01
N VAL A 41 -6.87 -27.37 51.20
CA VAL A 41 -5.45 -27.44 51.58
C VAL A 41 -4.89 -26.05 51.88
N VAL A 42 -5.17 -25.06 51.02
CA VAL A 42 -4.77 -23.66 51.26
C VAL A 42 -5.40 -23.11 52.53
N GLY A 43 -6.70 -23.35 52.76
CA GLY A 43 -7.38 -22.94 53.99
C GLY A 43 -6.76 -23.57 55.24
N ALA A 44 -6.49 -24.87 55.22
CA ALA A 44 -5.85 -25.57 56.34
C ALA A 44 -4.43 -25.04 56.63
N VAL A 45 -3.61 -24.81 55.58
CA VAL A 45 -2.28 -24.21 55.71
C VAL A 45 -2.35 -22.80 56.31
N LEU A 46 -3.30 -21.96 55.87
CA LEU A 46 -3.49 -20.62 56.42
C LEU A 46 -3.92 -20.64 57.89
N ILE A 47 -4.79 -21.57 58.29
CA ILE A 47 -5.19 -21.75 59.70
C ILE A 47 -3.99 -22.16 60.55
N ILE A 48 -3.22 -23.16 60.12
CA ILE A 48 -2.00 -23.62 60.82
C ILE A 48 -0.97 -22.49 60.92
N ALA A 49 -0.75 -21.75 59.83
CA ALA A 49 0.17 -20.61 59.83
C ALA A 49 -0.29 -19.48 60.77
N THR A 50 -1.60 -19.19 60.83
CA THR A 50 -2.14 -18.15 61.72
C THR A 50 -2.01 -18.55 63.20
N LEU A 51 -2.36 -19.78 63.56
CA LEU A 51 -2.21 -20.29 64.92
C LEU A 51 -0.72 -20.39 65.32
N GLY A 52 0.13 -20.84 64.40
CA GLY A 52 1.58 -20.87 64.57
C GLY A 52 2.20 -19.49 64.76
N PHE A 53 1.75 -18.50 63.98
CA PHE A 53 2.19 -17.11 64.13
C PHE A 53 1.80 -16.55 65.51
N ILE A 54 0.58 -16.80 66.00
CA ILE A 54 0.15 -16.36 67.34
C ILE A 54 1.03 -17.00 68.44
N GLY A 55 1.28 -18.31 68.36
CA GLY A 55 2.11 -19.03 69.33
C GLY A 55 3.61 -18.64 69.27
N SER A 56 4.13 -18.41 68.06
CA SER A 56 5.50 -17.93 67.82
C SER A 56 5.68 -16.50 68.31
N TYR A 57 4.72 -15.62 68.00
CA TYR A 57 4.74 -14.22 68.41
C TYR A 57 4.81 -14.09 69.93
N THR A 58 3.98 -14.81 70.70
CA THR A 58 4.02 -14.73 72.17
C THR A 58 5.31 -15.29 72.75
N ALA A 59 5.77 -16.46 72.28
CA ALA A 59 7.00 -17.09 72.74
C ALA A 59 8.24 -16.23 72.45
N VAL A 60 8.39 -15.73 71.22
CA VAL A 60 9.54 -14.92 70.80
C VAL A 60 9.47 -13.50 71.39
N THR A 61 8.27 -12.91 71.59
CA THR A 61 8.11 -11.64 72.33
C THR A 61 8.62 -11.79 73.76
N HIS A 62 8.19 -12.84 74.48
CA HIS A 62 8.65 -13.09 75.85
C HIS A 62 10.16 -13.33 75.91
N LEU A 63 10.72 -14.08 74.95
CA LEU A 63 12.17 -14.24 74.82
C LEU A 63 12.87 -12.89 74.57
N ALA A 64 12.36 -12.03 73.70
CA ALA A 64 12.94 -10.71 73.44
C ALA A 64 12.86 -9.79 74.66
N GLN A 65 11.75 -9.82 75.42
CA GLN A 65 11.62 -9.10 76.70
C GLN A 65 12.68 -9.56 77.71
N THR A 66 12.84 -10.86 77.93
CA THR A 66 13.87 -11.41 78.85
C THR A 66 15.30 -11.12 78.39
N LYS A 67 15.54 -10.93 77.10
CA LYS A 67 16.82 -10.48 76.53
C LYS A 67 17.01 -8.96 76.48
N GLY A 68 16.11 -8.18 77.09
CA GLY A 68 16.28 -6.74 77.26
C GLY A 68 15.97 -5.88 76.03
N PHE A 69 15.19 -6.39 75.06
CA PHE A 69 14.83 -5.62 73.85
C PHE A 69 13.86 -4.45 74.13
N GLY A 70 13.35 -4.33 75.37
CA GLY A 70 12.44 -3.26 75.78
C GLY A 70 11.18 -3.21 74.91
N GLN A 71 10.77 -2.01 74.51
CA GLN A 71 9.59 -1.80 73.66
C GLN A 71 9.70 -2.49 72.29
N PHE A 72 10.91 -2.70 71.77
CA PHE A 72 11.13 -3.37 70.48
C PHE A 72 10.81 -4.88 70.53
N ALA A 73 10.66 -5.48 71.72
CA ALA A 73 10.33 -6.91 71.86
C ALA A 73 9.01 -7.30 71.17
N HIS A 74 8.03 -6.39 71.07
CA HIS A 74 6.77 -6.61 70.35
C HIS A 74 6.92 -6.47 68.83
N ALA A 75 7.83 -5.59 68.37
CA ALA A 75 8.06 -5.37 66.95
C ALA A 75 9.01 -6.42 66.33
N PHE A 76 9.91 -7.00 67.13
CA PHE A 76 10.94 -7.93 66.65
C PHE A 76 10.38 -9.18 65.93
N PRO A 77 9.44 -9.97 66.48
CA PRO A 77 8.90 -11.13 65.77
C PRO A 77 8.17 -10.73 64.48
N ILE A 78 7.41 -9.63 64.54
CA ILE A 78 6.67 -9.07 63.40
C ILE A 78 7.64 -8.69 62.27
N ALA A 79 8.74 -8.02 62.59
CA ALA A 79 9.75 -7.61 61.61
C ALA A 79 10.46 -8.81 60.94
N VAL A 80 10.78 -9.85 61.72
CA VAL A 80 11.40 -11.08 61.20
C VAL A 80 10.44 -11.82 60.26
N ASP A 81 9.22 -12.08 60.71
CA ASP A 81 8.25 -12.84 59.91
C ASP A 81 7.73 -12.05 58.69
N ALA A 82 7.59 -10.72 58.79
CA ALA A 82 7.33 -9.87 57.63
C ALA A 82 8.47 -9.92 56.61
N GLY A 83 9.73 -9.96 57.07
CA GLY A 83 10.89 -10.18 56.21
C GLY A 83 10.87 -11.54 55.51
N ILE A 84 10.55 -12.61 56.25
CA ILE A 84 10.38 -13.98 55.70
C ILE A 84 9.28 -13.98 54.62
N ILE A 85 8.09 -13.44 54.92
CA ILE A 85 6.98 -13.37 53.97
C ILE A 85 7.36 -12.54 52.73
N ALA A 86 8.03 -11.39 52.89
CA ALA A 86 8.47 -10.56 51.78
C ALA A 86 9.48 -11.27 50.87
N PHE A 87 10.48 -11.94 51.44
CA PHE A 87 11.48 -12.69 50.65
C PHE A 87 10.89 -13.93 49.98
N LEU A 88 10.00 -14.67 50.64
CA LEU A 88 9.30 -15.80 50.04
C LEU A 88 8.32 -15.37 48.93
N ALA A 89 7.58 -14.28 49.13
CA ALA A 89 6.68 -13.72 48.11
C ALA A 89 7.47 -13.20 46.90
N LEU A 90 8.61 -12.54 47.13
CA LEU A 90 9.48 -12.07 46.04
C LEU A 90 10.15 -13.23 45.31
N ASP A 91 10.66 -14.24 46.00
CA ASP A 91 11.22 -15.45 45.39
C ASP A 91 10.16 -16.23 44.59
N LEU A 92 8.92 -16.31 45.08
CA LEU A 92 7.80 -16.92 44.36
C LEU A 92 7.41 -16.10 43.11
N LEU A 93 7.35 -14.77 43.23
CA LEU A 93 7.13 -13.86 42.11
C LEU A 93 8.24 -13.98 41.06
N LEU A 94 9.50 -14.00 41.47
CA LEU A 94 10.64 -14.16 40.55
C LEU A 94 10.66 -15.56 39.92
N THR A 95 10.28 -16.60 40.66
CA THR A 95 10.06 -17.95 40.13
C THR A 95 8.99 -17.94 39.04
N TRP A 96 7.84 -17.29 39.27
CA TRP A 96 6.78 -17.12 38.27
C TRP A 96 7.25 -16.28 37.07
N ARG A 97 8.06 -15.23 37.29
CA ARG A 97 8.69 -14.42 36.23
C ARG A 97 9.91 -15.10 35.57
N ARG A 98 10.29 -16.31 36.00
CA ARG A 98 11.42 -17.12 35.49
C ARG A 98 12.81 -16.47 35.70
N ILE A 99 12.96 -15.69 36.77
CA ILE A 99 14.22 -15.09 37.20
C ILE A 99 14.73 -15.87 38.42
N ALA A 100 15.79 -16.67 38.25
CA ALA A 100 16.36 -17.44 39.34
C ALA A 100 17.29 -16.55 40.19
N PHE A 101 16.82 -16.06 41.33
CA PHE A 101 17.64 -15.27 42.27
C PHE A 101 17.77 -15.98 43.64
N PRO A 102 18.69 -16.96 43.76
CA PRO A 102 18.75 -17.87 44.90
C PRO A 102 19.14 -17.19 46.22
N LEU A 103 19.63 -15.95 46.19
CA LEU A 103 19.99 -15.19 47.39
C LEU A 103 18.76 -14.95 48.28
N LEU A 104 17.61 -14.58 47.71
CA LEU A 104 16.36 -14.38 48.47
C LEU A 104 15.96 -15.65 49.22
N ARG A 105 16.06 -16.80 48.55
CA ARG A 105 15.78 -18.11 49.13
C ARG A 105 16.72 -18.42 50.29
N TYR A 106 18.02 -18.21 50.14
CA TYR A 106 18.97 -18.45 51.23
C TYR A 106 18.73 -17.49 52.41
N THR A 107 18.45 -16.21 52.16
CA THR A 107 18.07 -15.25 53.21
C THR A 107 16.77 -15.67 53.92
N ALA A 108 15.73 -16.06 53.19
CA ALA A 108 14.47 -16.54 53.75
C ALA A 108 14.65 -17.81 54.60
N TRP A 109 15.42 -18.79 54.11
CA TRP A 109 15.78 -20.00 54.86
C TRP A 109 16.58 -19.67 56.12
N THR A 110 17.55 -18.74 56.06
CA THR A 110 18.33 -18.31 57.23
C THR A 110 17.45 -17.64 58.29
N LEU A 111 16.57 -16.71 57.89
CA LEU A 111 15.64 -16.05 58.80
C LEU A 111 14.66 -17.06 59.42
N THR A 112 14.16 -18.00 58.62
CA THR A 112 13.24 -19.03 59.10
C THR A 112 13.92 -20.01 60.07
N ALA A 113 15.17 -20.39 59.81
CA ALA A 113 15.97 -21.17 60.74
C ALA A 113 16.20 -20.41 62.06
N ALA A 114 16.41 -19.10 62.01
CA ALA A 114 16.46 -18.25 63.20
C ALA A 114 15.11 -18.21 63.95
N THR A 115 13.96 -18.06 63.27
CA THR A 115 12.63 -18.12 63.89
C THR A 115 12.38 -19.47 64.58
N ILE A 116 12.74 -20.59 63.94
CA ILE A 116 12.68 -21.94 64.56
C ILE A 116 13.57 -21.99 65.81
N ALA A 117 14.79 -21.47 65.74
CA ALA A 117 15.71 -21.44 66.88
C ALA A 117 15.20 -20.56 68.04
N PHE A 118 14.59 -19.40 67.75
CA PHE A 118 14.00 -18.55 68.79
C PHE A 118 12.81 -19.22 69.48
N ASN A 119 11.95 -19.90 68.71
CA ASN A 119 10.85 -20.70 69.25
C ASN A 119 11.34 -21.87 70.12
N ALA A 120 12.37 -22.58 69.67
CA ALA A 120 13.01 -23.63 70.47
C ALA A 120 13.61 -23.07 71.77
N VAL A 121 14.40 -21.99 71.71
CA VAL A 121 15.05 -21.38 72.87
C VAL A 121 14.04 -20.80 73.87
N ALA A 122 12.86 -20.34 73.43
CA ALA A 122 11.82 -19.83 74.32
C ALA A 122 11.28 -20.86 75.33
N ALA A 123 11.42 -22.17 75.05
CA ALA A 123 11.02 -23.26 75.93
C ALA A 123 12.19 -24.10 76.47
N TRP A 124 13.44 -23.68 76.22
CA TRP A 124 14.63 -24.37 76.72
C TRP A 124 14.73 -24.25 78.25
N PRO A 125 15.06 -25.32 79.01
CA PRO A 125 15.63 -26.60 78.55
C PRO A 125 14.63 -27.76 78.37
N ASP A 126 13.31 -27.54 78.41
CA ASP A 126 12.33 -28.64 78.26
C ASP A 126 12.30 -29.17 76.81
N PRO A 127 12.70 -30.44 76.55
CA PRO A 127 12.70 -31.00 75.20
C PRO A 127 11.30 -31.08 74.57
N VAL A 128 10.25 -31.20 75.38
CA VAL A 128 8.87 -31.28 74.91
C VAL A 128 8.38 -29.91 74.45
N GLY A 129 8.51 -28.88 75.31
CA GLY A 129 8.22 -27.49 74.97
C GLY A 129 9.02 -26.98 73.77
N VAL A 130 10.33 -27.28 73.72
CA VAL A 130 11.21 -26.99 72.56
C VAL A 130 10.61 -27.56 71.26
N SER A 131 10.13 -28.80 71.32
CA SER A 131 9.52 -29.48 70.16
C SER A 131 8.15 -28.90 69.80
N MET A 132 7.31 -28.59 70.79
CA MET A 132 5.97 -28.01 70.60
C MET A 132 6.02 -26.62 69.95
N HIS A 133 6.96 -25.76 70.35
CA HIS A 133 7.14 -24.45 69.73
C HIS A 133 7.88 -24.54 68.39
N GLY A 134 8.84 -25.48 68.24
CA GLY A 134 9.61 -25.65 67.01
C GLY A 134 8.84 -26.27 65.84
N VAL A 135 7.84 -27.12 66.10
CA VAL A 135 7.15 -27.88 65.02
C VAL A 135 6.27 -27.01 64.12
N ILE A 136 5.61 -25.97 64.65
CA ILE A 136 4.63 -25.21 63.87
C ILE A 136 5.32 -24.35 62.78
N PRO A 137 6.43 -23.63 63.05
CA PRO A 137 7.21 -22.98 62.00
C PRO A 137 7.77 -23.96 60.96
N VAL A 138 8.14 -25.19 61.35
CA VAL A 138 8.59 -26.23 60.40
C VAL A 138 7.46 -26.66 59.45
N LEU A 139 6.23 -26.82 59.94
CA LEU A 139 5.07 -27.12 59.09
C LEU A 139 4.80 -26.02 58.05
N PHE A 140 4.98 -24.74 58.43
CA PHE A 140 4.89 -23.61 57.51
C PHE A 140 5.93 -23.69 56.38
N VAL A 141 7.21 -24.00 56.70
CA VAL A 141 8.27 -24.16 55.69
C VAL A 141 7.92 -25.24 54.67
N ILE A 142 7.46 -26.40 55.14
CA ILE A 142 7.11 -27.53 54.28
C ILE A 142 5.96 -27.13 53.32
N ALA A 143 4.95 -26.41 53.83
CA ALA A 143 3.83 -25.95 53.02
C ALA A 143 4.26 -24.93 51.94
N VAL A 144 5.14 -23.98 52.29
CA VAL A 144 5.63 -22.98 51.32
C VAL A 144 6.55 -23.61 50.27
N GLU A 145 7.47 -24.50 50.65
CA GLU A 145 8.34 -25.17 49.68
C GLU A 145 7.54 -26.07 48.72
N ALA A 146 6.47 -26.73 49.21
CA ALA A 146 5.55 -27.47 48.36
C ALA A 146 4.80 -26.56 47.35
N ALA A 147 4.30 -25.40 47.80
CA ALA A 147 3.66 -24.42 46.92
C ALA A 147 4.63 -23.85 45.87
N ARG A 148 5.87 -23.53 46.30
CA ARG A 148 6.97 -23.09 45.44
C ARG A 148 7.33 -24.13 44.38
N HIS A 149 7.46 -25.39 44.78
CA HIS A 149 7.73 -26.51 43.88
C HIS A 149 6.63 -26.67 42.84
N ALA A 150 5.36 -26.62 43.25
CA ALA A 150 4.22 -26.69 42.34
C ALA A 150 4.20 -25.52 41.34
N ILE A 151 4.42 -24.29 41.79
CA ILE A 151 4.43 -23.08 40.93
C ILE A 151 5.62 -23.10 39.95
N GLY A 152 6.82 -23.47 40.41
CA GLY A 152 7.98 -23.65 39.54
C GLY A 152 7.70 -24.71 38.46
N ARG A 153 7.08 -25.83 38.84
CA ARG A 153 6.72 -26.91 37.90
C ARG A 153 5.68 -26.46 36.86
N ILE A 154 4.66 -25.71 37.27
CA ILE A 154 3.67 -25.14 36.36
C ILE A 154 4.34 -24.14 35.39
N ALA A 155 5.24 -23.29 35.88
CA ALA A 155 5.96 -22.33 35.06
C ALA A 155 6.88 -22.98 34.00
N GLU A 156 7.47 -24.14 34.29
CA GLU A 156 8.21 -24.95 33.30
C GLU A 156 7.30 -25.52 32.19
N ILE A 157 6.12 -26.02 32.57
CA ILE A 157 5.18 -26.66 31.63
C ILE A 157 4.52 -25.60 30.72
N VAL A 158 4.05 -24.48 31.28
CA VAL A 158 3.48 -23.35 30.50
C VAL A 158 4.48 -22.79 29.49
N ALA A 159 5.78 -22.85 29.79
CA ALA A 159 6.82 -22.30 28.94
C ALA A 159 7.21 -23.18 27.73
N ASP A 160 6.54 -24.32 27.52
CA ASP A 160 6.81 -25.27 26.42
C ASP A 160 8.29 -25.72 26.36
N LYS A 161 8.95 -25.75 27.53
CA LYS A 161 10.37 -26.13 27.72
C LYS A 161 10.54 -27.38 28.58
N HIS A 162 9.44 -28.03 28.98
CA HIS A 162 9.55 -29.28 29.71
C HIS A 162 10.04 -30.39 28.77
N LEU A 163 11.29 -30.82 28.94
CA LEU A 163 11.74 -32.11 28.44
C LEU A 163 11.34 -33.17 29.48
N GLU A 164 10.49 -34.11 29.06
CA GLU A 164 10.09 -35.25 29.87
C GLU A 164 11.30 -36.13 30.17
N GLY A 165 11.55 -36.37 31.46
CA GLY A 165 12.67 -37.20 31.88
C GLY A 165 12.42 -38.70 31.62
N PRO A 166 13.49 -39.51 31.48
CA PRO A 166 13.34 -40.96 31.49
C PRO A 166 12.65 -41.43 32.78
N ASN A 167 11.73 -42.38 32.67
CA ASN A 167 11.08 -42.99 33.83
C ASN A 167 12.15 -43.51 34.85
N PRO A 168 12.08 -43.15 36.15
CA PRO A 168 13.06 -43.55 37.16
C PRO A 168 13.34 -45.06 37.23
N SER A 169 12.34 -45.90 36.96
CA SER A 169 12.51 -47.37 36.90
C SER A 169 13.53 -47.82 35.84
N ARG A 170 13.64 -47.09 34.72
CA ARG A 170 14.61 -47.40 33.66
C ARG A 170 16.04 -47.04 34.04
N TRP A 171 16.23 -46.02 34.89
CA TRP A 171 17.55 -45.72 35.45
C TRP A 171 18.06 -46.86 36.34
N PHE A 172 17.16 -47.51 37.09
CA PHE A 172 17.50 -48.68 37.89
C PHE A 172 17.73 -49.94 37.02
N LEU A 173 16.81 -50.25 36.11
CA LEU A 173 16.84 -51.50 35.33
C LEU A 173 17.84 -51.48 34.16
N ASN A 174 18.17 -50.31 33.61
CA ASN A 174 19.11 -50.16 32.49
C ASN A 174 19.77 -48.77 32.50
N PRO A 175 20.67 -48.48 33.46
CA PRO A 175 21.30 -47.16 33.59
C PRO A 175 22.07 -46.75 32.34
N ALA A 176 22.89 -47.64 31.77
CA ALA A 176 23.72 -47.34 30.61
C ALA A 176 22.89 -47.07 29.33
N GLY A 177 21.89 -47.90 29.06
CA GLY A 177 20.99 -47.70 27.91
C GLY A 177 20.10 -46.46 28.07
N THR A 178 19.67 -46.17 29.30
CA THR A 178 18.91 -44.94 29.61
C THR A 178 19.77 -43.70 29.45
N PHE A 179 21.02 -43.69 29.91
CA PHE A 179 21.96 -42.58 29.72
C PHE A 179 22.22 -42.26 28.24
N VAL A 180 22.40 -43.27 27.38
CA VAL A 180 22.61 -43.05 25.94
C VAL A 180 21.38 -42.42 25.27
N LEU A 181 20.17 -42.85 25.65
CA LEU A 181 18.92 -42.28 25.13
C LEU A 181 18.67 -40.87 25.66
N TRP A 182 18.83 -40.66 26.97
CA TRP A 182 18.74 -39.34 27.61
C TRP A 182 19.73 -38.34 27.01
N ARG A 183 20.99 -38.75 26.75
CA ARG A 183 21.99 -37.90 26.10
C ARG A 183 21.55 -37.51 24.69
N ARG A 184 20.98 -38.44 23.91
CA ARG A 184 20.45 -38.14 22.56
C ARG A 184 19.26 -37.21 22.63
N GLN A 185 18.28 -37.47 23.49
CA GLN A 185 17.13 -36.59 23.75
C GLN A 185 17.59 -35.16 24.02
N ARG A 186 18.58 -35.00 24.92
CA ARG A 186 19.09 -33.70 25.33
C ARG A 186 19.84 -32.96 24.21
N LEU A 187 20.55 -33.69 23.34
CA LEU A 187 21.28 -33.14 22.19
C LEU A 187 20.34 -32.77 21.03
N TRP A 188 19.33 -33.60 20.76
CA TRP A 188 18.32 -33.38 19.72
C TRP A 188 17.16 -32.49 20.18
N GLN A 189 17.15 -32.09 21.47
CA GLN A 189 16.11 -31.28 22.11
C GLN A 189 14.68 -31.86 22.02
N ILE A 190 14.57 -33.19 21.92
CA ILE A 190 13.30 -33.88 21.85
C ILE A 190 12.57 -33.76 23.19
N ARG A 191 11.31 -33.30 23.12
CA ARG A 191 10.54 -32.94 24.31
C ARG A 191 9.98 -34.16 25.04
N THR A 192 9.37 -35.08 24.31
CA THR A 192 8.72 -36.25 24.90
C THR A 192 9.68 -37.44 25.00
N TRP A 193 9.53 -38.26 26.04
CA TRP A 193 10.38 -39.45 26.19
C TRP A 193 10.03 -40.55 25.18
N ASP A 194 8.75 -40.67 24.83
CA ASP A 194 8.26 -41.70 23.93
C ASP A 194 8.67 -41.48 22.46
N GLU A 195 8.86 -40.23 22.03
CA GLU A 195 9.41 -39.87 20.71
C GLU A 195 10.88 -40.29 20.56
N VAL A 196 11.70 -40.12 21.61
CA VAL A 196 13.08 -40.65 21.62
C VAL A 196 13.06 -42.19 21.49
N LEU A 197 12.08 -42.83 22.13
CA LEU A 197 11.92 -44.27 22.13
C LEU A 197 11.35 -44.79 20.80
N SER A 198 10.51 -44.04 20.09
CA SER A 198 10.03 -44.39 18.74
C SER A 198 11.16 -44.27 17.73
N LEU A 199 11.92 -43.17 17.72
CA LEU A 199 13.06 -42.97 16.81
C LEU A 199 14.14 -44.05 16.97
N GLU A 200 14.52 -44.42 18.20
CA GLU A 200 15.47 -45.53 18.40
C GLU A 200 14.83 -46.89 18.03
N ARG A 201 13.51 -47.07 18.19
CA ARG A 201 12.80 -48.29 17.76
C ARG A 201 12.80 -48.43 16.24
N GLU A 202 12.44 -47.38 15.51
CA GLU A 202 12.54 -47.31 14.05
C GLU A 202 13.95 -47.62 13.57
N ARG A 203 14.96 -46.94 14.14
CA ARG A 203 16.37 -47.15 13.82
C ARG A 203 16.82 -48.60 14.06
N ARG A 204 16.33 -49.26 15.12
CA ARG A 204 16.60 -50.68 15.39
C ARG A 204 15.92 -51.61 14.40
N ILE A 205 14.67 -51.32 14.03
CA ILE A 205 13.91 -52.07 13.00
C ILE A 205 14.63 -51.97 11.65
N TYR A 206 15.05 -50.77 11.25
CA TYR A 206 15.79 -50.55 10.01
C TYR A 206 17.14 -51.28 9.98
N ILE A 207 17.91 -51.22 11.07
CA ILE A 207 19.16 -52.02 11.21
C ILE A 207 18.86 -53.53 11.16
N ALA A 208 17.73 -53.99 11.70
CA ALA A 208 17.33 -55.40 11.63
C ALA A 208 16.95 -55.82 10.19
N GLN A 209 16.28 -54.94 9.42
CA GLN A 209 15.99 -55.16 8.00
C GLN A 209 17.29 -55.25 7.18
N LEU A 210 18.22 -54.30 7.31
CA LEU A 210 19.53 -54.36 6.64
C LEU A 210 20.35 -55.62 7.01
N ARG A 211 20.24 -56.09 8.27
CA ARG A 211 20.87 -57.35 8.70
C ARG A 211 20.19 -58.60 8.15
N LYS A 212 18.89 -58.55 7.85
CA LYS A 212 18.14 -59.62 7.18
C LYS A 212 18.55 -59.73 5.72
N GLU A 213 18.66 -58.59 5.03
CA GLU A 213 19.00 -58.52 3.61
C GLU A 213 20.48 -58.83 3.33
N TYR A 214 21.40 -58.17 4.03
CA TYR A 214 22.85 -58.26 3.77
C TYR A 214 23.63 -59.12 4.76
N GLY A 215 22.96 -59.74 5.72
CA GLY A 215 23.54 -60.61 6.75
C GLY A 215 24.18 -59.90 7.94
N ARG A 216 24.25 -60.61 9.08
CA ARG A 216 24.61 -60.05 10.42
C ARG A 216 25.91 -59.25 10.48
N ARG A 217 26.96 -59.62 9.74
CA ARG A 217 28.29 -58.97 9.78
C ARG A 217 28.64 -58.14 8.54
N ALA A 218 28.10 -58.48 7.37
CA ALA A 218 28.46 -57.84 6.11
C ALA A 218 27.62 -56.59 5.78
N TRP A 219 26.47 -56.38 6.44
CA TRP A 219 25.53 -55.30 6.09
C TRP A 219 26.16 -53.90 6.01
N ARG A 220 27.08 -53.52 6.91
CA ARG A 220 27.75 -52.20 6.85
C ARG A 220 28.60 -51.96 5.60
N ARG A 221 29.04 -53.03 4.93
CA ARG A 221 29.86 -52.99 3.70
C ARG A 221 29.05 -53.28 2.43
N LYS A 222 27.81 -53.76 2.57
CA LYS A 222 26.93 -54.16 1.46
C LYS A 222 25.70 -53.26 1.29
N ALA A 223 25.30 -52.53 2.33
CA ALA A 223 24.23 -51.55 2.27
C ALA A 223 24.58 -50.43 1.27
N SER A 224 23.57 -49.94 0.54
CA SER A 224 23.75 -48.87 -0.43
C SER A 224 24.10 -47.54 0.23
N ALA A 225 24.64 -46.60 -0.54
CA ALA A 225 24.94 -45.25 -0.06
C ALA A 225 23.67 -44.55 0.49
N GLU A 226 22.52 -44.75 -0.15
CA GLU A 226 21.22 -44.23 0.30
C GLU A 226 20.78 -44.83 1.65
N GLN A 227 20.91 -46.15 1.83
CA GLN A 227 20.58 -46.80 3.10
C GLN A 227 21.50 -46.34 4.25
N MET A 228 22.77 -46.06 3.93
CA MET A 228 23.73 -45.49 4.87
C MET A 228 23.43 -44.01 5.19
N LEU A 229 22.95 -43.24 4.21
CA LEU A 229 22.48 -41.86 4.38
C LEU A 229 21.26 -41.79 5.31
N VAL A 230 20.29 -42.70 5.15
CA VAL A 230 19.14 -42.85 6.08
C VAL A 230 19.62 -43.08 7.52
N LEU A 231 20.64 -43.92 7.71
CA LEU A 231 21.21 -44.17 9.03
C LEU A 231 22.04 -43.01 9.61
N SER A 232 22.63 -42.13 8.78
CA SER A 232 23.26 -40.90 9.27
C SER A 232 22.22 -39.86 9.66
N LEU A 233 21.19 -39.63 8.83
CA LEU A 233 20.11 -38.69 9.17
C LEU A 233 19.39 -39.11 10.46
N ALA A 234 19.12 -40.41 10.65
CA ALA A 234 18.56 -40.93 11.90
C ALA A 234 19.53 -40.97 13.10
N LYS A 235 20.82 -40.68 12.90
CA LYS A 235 21.79 -40.41 13.99
C LYS A 235 21.74 -38.93 14.43
N ASP A 236 21.15 -38.06 13.63
CA ASP A 236 21.04 -36.63 13.92
C ASP A 236 19.63 -36.25 14.43
N GLY A 237 18.76 -37.24 14.66
CA GLY A 237 17.45 -37.08 15.30
C GLY A 237 16.25 -37.21 14.36
N MET A 238 16.48 -37.40 13.05
CA MET A 238 15.41 -37.59 12.06
C MET A 238 14.75 -38.96 12.17
N SER A 239 13.45 -39.05 11.87
CA SER A 239 12.76 -40.35 11.74
C SER A 239 13.28 -41.14 10.53
N ILE A 240 13.20 -42.46 10.58
CA ILE A 240 13.66 -43.30 9.45
C ILE A 240 12.78 -43.05 8.22
N GLN A 241 11.47 -42.86 8.42
CA GLN A 241 10.54 -42.59 7.32
C GLN A 241 10.84 -41.24 6.64
N GLU A 242 11.04 -40.18 7.42
CA GLU A 242 11.40 -38.87 6.88
C GLU A 242 12.75 -38.91 6.15
N ALA A 243 13.74 -39.62 6.69
CA ALA A 243 15.05 -39.79 6.05
C ALA A 243 14.97 -40.56 4.71
N ILE A 244 14.04 -41.52 4.58
CA ILE A 244 13.77 -42.24 3.30
C ILE A 244 13.04 -41.34 2.30
N ASP A 245 12.11 -40.51 2.76
CA ASP A 245 11.30 -39.66 1.89
C ASP A 245 12.01 -38.34 1.52
N ARG A 246 13.04 -37.95 2.25
CA ARG A 246 13.79 -36.70 2.00
C ARG A 246 14.42 -36.65 0.60
N PRO A 247 15.20 -37.65 0.13
CA PRO A 247 15.71 -37.66 -1.24
C PRO A 247 14.59 -37.65 -2.29
N LYS A 248 13.48 -38.36 -2.05
CA LYS A 248 12.33 -38.38 -2.97
C LYS A 248 11.66 -37.01 -3.08
N ARG A 249 11.50 -36.29 -1.95
CA ARG A 249 10.97 -34.92 -1.93
C ARG A 249 11.90 -33.93 -2.63
N GLU A 250 13.21 -34.10 -2.51
CA GLU A 250 14.19 -33.26 -3.21
C GLU A 250 14.21 -33.56 -4.71
N ALA A 251 14.16 -34.83 -5.12
CA ALA A 251 13.98 -35.23 -6.52
C ALA A 251 12.65 -34.72 -7.11
N ALA A 252 11.54 -34.80 -6.37
CA ALA A 252 10.25 -34.27 -6.80
C ALA A 252 10.28 -32.74 -7.00
N LYS A 253 10.93 -32.00 -6.08
CA LYS A 253 11.13 -30.54 -6.24
C LYS A 253 11.97 -30.18 -7.45
N LEU A 254 13.02 -30.97 -7.74
CA LEU A 254 13.84 -30.78 -8.93
C LEU A 254 13.03 -31.05 -10.20
N ALA A 255 12.28 -32.15 -10.25
CA ALA A 255 11.40 -32.48 -11.37
C ALA A 255 10.29 -31.43 -11.59
N GLU A 256 9.70 -30.88 -10.52
CA GLU A 256 8.73 -29.78 -10.59
C GLU A 256 9.38 -28.50 -11.15
N ALA A 257 10.58 -28.16 -10.69
CA ALA A 257 11.33 -27.01 -11.20
C ALA A 257 11.74 -27.16 -12.68
N GLU A 258 12.12 -28.37 -13.10
CA GLU A 258 12.40 -28.70 -14.50
C GLU A 258 11.14 -28.66 -15.37
N ALA A 259 10.02 -29.22 -14.90
CA ALA A 259 8.74 -29.14 -15.58
C ALA A 259 8.27 -27.69 -15.74
N LYS A 260 8.44 -26.85 -14.71
CA LYS A 260 8.14 -25.42 -14.78
C LYS A 260 9.01 -24.70 -15.82
N ARG A 261 10.33 -24.94 -15.82
CA ARG A 261 11.25 -24.38 -16.84
C ARG A 261 10.89 -24.83 -18.26
N ALA A 262 10.50 -26.10 -18.44
CA ALA A 262 10.06 -26.62 -19.72
C ALA A 262 8.74 -25.98 -20.19
N ALA A 263 7.80 -25.74 -19.28
CA ALA A 263 6.56 -25.01 -19.58
C ALA A 263 6.84 -23.54 -19.95
N GLU A 264 7.70 -22.84 -19.20
CA GLU A 264 8.13 -21.48 -19.50
C GLU A 264 8.86 -21.39 -20.86
N ALA A 265 9.66 -22.39 -21.22
CA ALA A 265 10.32 -22.47 -22.52
C ALA A 265 9.33 -22.70 -23.68
N ARG A 266 8.32 -23.56 -23.48
CA ARG A 266 7.24 -23.78 -24.47
C ARG A 266 6.40 -22.53 -24.68
N ALA A 267 5.94 -21.89 -23.60
CA ALA A 267 5.17 -20.65 -23.68
C ALA A 267 5.95 -19.52 -24.39
N LYS A 268 7.28 -19.43 -24.19
CA LYS A 268 8.13 -18.50 -24.94
C LYS A 268 8.24 -18.85 -26.42
N ALA A 269 8.38 -20.14 -26.77
CA ALA A 269 8.43 -20.59 -28.16
C ALA A 269 7.10 -20.37 -28.89
N GLU A 270 5.97 -20.62 -28.20
CA GLU A 270 4.61 -20.34 -28.71
C GLU A 270 4.42 -18.82 -28.92
N ALA A 271 4.77 -17.99 -27.94
CA ALA A 271 4.70 -16.53 -28.09
C ALA A 271 5.64 -15.98 -29.20
N GLU A 272 6.82 -16.59 -29.40
CA GLU A 272 7.72 -16.22 -30.51
C GLU A 272 7.15 -16.66 -31.87
N ALA A 273 6.49 -17.82 -31.95
CA ALA A 273 5.81 -18.29 -33.15
C ALA A 273 4.59 -17.40 -33.50
N GLU A 274 3.78 -17.04 -32.50
CA GLU A 274 2.68 -16.08 -32.67
C GLU A 274 3.19 -14.70 -33.10
N ALA A 275 4.27 -14.20 -32.49
CA ALA A 275 4.88 -12.92 -32.87
C ALA A 275 5.41 -12.94 -34.31
N LYS A 276 6.02 -14.05 -34.76
CA LYS A 276 6.45 -14.22 -36.15
C LYS A 276 5.25 -14.26 -37.11
N HIS A 277 4.21 -15.02 -36.79
CA HIS A 277 3.01 -15.09 -37.61
C HIS A 277 2.30 -13.73 -37.70
N GLN A 278 2.20 -12.98 -36.60
CA GLN A 278 1.68 -11.61 -36.58
C GLN A 278 2.54 -10.64 -37.39
N ALA A 279 3.88 -10.79 -37.38
CA ALA A 279 4.77 -9.99 -38.22
C ALA A 279 4.60 -10.31 -39.71
N GLU A 280 4.45 -11.59 -40.07
CA GLU A 280 4.20 -12.05 -41.44
C GLU A 280 2.84 -11.56 -41.97
N LEU A 281 1.77 -11.64 -41.17
CA LEU A 281 0.46 -11.05 -41.50
C LEU A 281 0.53 -9.54 -41.73
N ARG A 282 1.28 -8.80 -40.90
CA ARG A 282 1.50 -7.36 -41.09
C ARG A 282 2.32 -7.04 -42.34
N GLN A 283 3.31 -7.87 -42.68
CA GLN A 283 4.06 -7.73 -43.93
C GLN A 283 3.16 -7.98 -45.14
N ALA A 284 2.34 -9.04 -45.10
CA ALA A 284 1.35 -9.33 -46.14
C ALA A 284 0.31 -8.20 -46.29
N GLU A 285 -0.15 -7.59 -45.19
CA GLU A 285 -1.06 -6.44 -45.22
C GLU A 285 -0.39 -5.20 -45.84
N VAL A 286 0.88 -4.93 -45.50
CA VAL A 286 1.65 -3.82 -46.09
C VAL A 286 1.93 -4.05 -47.58
N GLU A 287 2.24 -5.28 -47.99
CA GLU A 287 2.36 -5.62 -49.42
C GLU A 287 1.03 -5.51 -50.16
N ALA A 288 -0.08 -5.97 -49.56
CA ALA A 288 -1.42 -5.83 -50.14
C ALA A 288 -1.81 -4.36 -50.29
N LYS A 289 -1.53 -3.52 -49.28
CA LYS A 289 -1.73 -2.07 -49.36
C LYS A 289 -0.88 -1.43 -50.45
N ARG A 290 0.41 -1.75 -50.54
CA ARG A 290 1.27 -1.26 -51.63
C ARG A 290 0.79 -1.69 -53.02
N ARG A 291 0.32 -2.93 -53.17
CA ARG A 291 -0.26 -3.40 -54.45
C ARG A 291 -1.58 -2.70 -54.75
N ALA A 292 -2.39 -2.39 -53.75
CA ALA A 292 -3.61 -1.60 -53.91
C ALA A 292 -3.30 -0.14 -54.27
N GLU A 293 -2.33 0.51 -53.61
CA GLU A 293 -1.86 1.87 -53.91
C GLU A 293 -1.28 1.95 -55.34
N VAL A 294 -0.49 0.96 -55.77
CA VAL A 294 0.03 0.89 -57.15
C VAL A 294 -1.11 0.66 -58.14
N ALA A 295 -2.04 -0.26 -57.88
CA ALA A 295 -3.19 -0.48 -58.75
C ALA A 295 -4.16 0.72 -58.80
N GLU A 296 -4.29 1.47 -57.71
CA GLU A 296 -5.07 2.71 -57.65
C GLU A 296 -4.36 3.83 -58.41
N ALA A 297 -3.02 3.93 -58.31
CA ALA A 297 -2.23 4.86 -59.11
C ALA A 297 -2.27 4.53 -60.61
N GLU A 298 -2.14 3.26 -60.99
CA GLU A 298 -2.30 2.79 -62.38
C GLU A 298 -3.73 3.02 -62.88
N ALA A 299 -4.76 2.77 -62.05
CA ALA A 299 -6.14 3.06 -62.41
C ALA A 299 -6.44 4.57 -62.49
N ALA A 300 -5.80 5.39 -61.65
CA ALA A 300 -5.89 6.85 -61.71
C ALA A 300 -5.16 7.41 -62.93
N GLU A 301 -4.00 6.84 -63.31
CA GLU A 301 -3.31 7.21 -64.54
C GLU A 301 -4.10 6.74 -65.78
N ALA A 302 -4.68 5.54 -65.77
CA ALA A 302 -5.55 5.06 -66.83
C ALA A 302 -6.82 5.90 -66.95
N ARG A 303 -7.43 6.33 -65.84
CA ARG A 303 -8.55 7.28 -65.83
C ARG A 303 -8.13 8.65 -66.33
N ALA A 304 -7.00 9.19 -65.89
CA ALA A 304 -6.49 10.48 -66.37
C ALA A 304 -6.14 10.44 -67.86
N ARG A 305 -5.62 9.32 -68.38
CA ARG A 305 -5.41 9.09 -69.82
C ARG A 305 -6.73 8.97 -70.57
N ALA A 306 -7.69 8.21 -70.06
CA ALA A 306 -9.02 8.08 -70.67
C ALA A 306 -9.83 9.39 -70.61
N GLU A 307 -9.70 10.19 -69.54
CA GLU A 307 -10.27 11.53 -69.42
C GLU A 307 -9.55 12.52 -70.32
N ALA A 308 -8.22 12.41 -70.51
CA ALA A 308 -7.48 13.23 -71.47
C ALA A 308 -7.80 12.85 -72.93
N GLU A 309 -7.98 11.57 -73.25
CA GLU A 309 -8.43 11.10 -74.56
C GLU A 309 -9.89 11.49 -74.82
N ALA A 310 -10.79 11.30 -73.85
CA ALA A 310 -12.18 11.74 -73.94
C ALA A 310 -12.29 13.28 -73.96
N ALA A 311 -11.43 14.02 -73.27
CA ALA A 311 -11.37 15.49 -73.37
C ALA A 311 -10.75 15.94 -74.70
N ALA A 312 -9.80 15.19 -75.27
CA ALA A 312 -9.25 15.48 -76.60
C ALA A 312 -10.25 15.14 -77.71
N GLU A 313 -11.04 14.08 -77.55
CA GLU A 313 -12.13 13.71 -78.46
C GLU A 313 -13.31 14.66 -78.30
N ALA A 314 -13.72 15.00 -77.07
CA ALA A 314 -14.71 16.03 -76.80
C ALA A 314 -14.25 17.41 -77.31
N ALA A 315 -12.98 17.78 -77.17
CA ALA A 315 -12.44 19.02 -77.75
C ALA A 315 -12.36 18.97 -79.28
N ARG A 316 -12.11 17.81 -79.89
CA ARG A 316 -12.18 17.64 -81.36
C ARG A 316 -13.62 17.76 -81.85
N LEU A 317 -14.56 17.07 -81.20
CA LEU A 317 -15.99 17.16 -81.47
C LEU A 317 -16.55 18.55 -81.16
N GLU A 318 -16.03 19.26 -80.15
CA GLU A 318 -16.38 20.64 -79.84
C GLU A 318 -15.78 21.61 -80.86
N VAL A 319 -14.56 21.39 -81.38
CA VAL A 319 -13.99 22.18 -82.48
C VAL A 319 -14.71 21.90 -83.80
N GLU A 320 -15.13 20.67 -84.06
CA GLU A 320 -15.90 20.29 -85.25
C GLU A 320 -17.34 20.79 -85.17
N ALA A 321 -18.00 20.62 -84.02
CA ALA A 321 -19.31 21.22 -83.73
C ALA A 321 -19.25 22.74 -83.71
N LYS A 322 -18.18 23.38 -83.19
CA LYS A 322 -17.98 24.83 -83.32
C LYS A 322 -17.74 25.24 -84.75
N ARG A 323 -17.05 24.46 -85.59
CA ARG A 323 -16.92 24.79 -87.02
C ARG A 323 -18.25 24.65 -87.77
N VAL A 324 -19.02 23.59 -87.52
CA VAL A 324 -20.36 23.42 -88.10
C VAL A 324 -21.27 24.55 -87.61
N ALA A 325 -21.34 24.77 -86.30
CA ALA A 325 -22.11 25.84 -85.70
C ALA A 325 -21.61 27.25 -86.08
N GLU A 326 -20.33 27.48 -86.36
CA GLU A 326 -19.82 28.75 -86.90
C GLU A 326 -20.25 28.93 -88.35
N THR A 327 -20.29 27.87 -89.17
CA THR A 327 -20.81 27.97 -90.55
C THR A 327 -22.33 28.15 -90.61
N GLU A 328 -23.07 27.53 -89.69
CA GLU A 328 -24.53 27.71 -89.56
C GLU A 328 -24.87 29.05 -88.89
N ALA A 329 -24.17 29.43 -87.82
CA ALA A 329 -24.32 30.73 -87.18
C ALA A 329 -23.83 31.88 -88.07
N ALA A 330 -22.83 31.69 -88.94
CA ALA A 330 -22.48 32.71 -89.95
C ALA A 330 -23.63 32.91 -90.95
N ARG A 331 -24.29 31.82 -91.40
CA ARG A 331 -25.47 31.92 -92.27
C ARG A 331 -26.67 32.55 -91.57
N LEU A 332 -26.93 32.16 -90.32
CA LEU A 332 -28.02 32.73 -89.52
C LEU A 332 -27.71 34.18 -89.10
N LEU A 333 -26.47 34.54 -88.79
CA LEU A 333 -26.07 35.93 -88.53
C LEU A 333 -26.16 36.78 -89.78
N VAL A 334 -25.82 36.28 -90.98
CA VAL A 334 -26.05 37.05 -92.22
C VAL A 334 -27.55 37.31 -92.40
N ALA A 335 -28.40 36.29 -92.28
CA ALA A 335 -29.86 36.45 -92.38
C ALA A 335 -30.46 37.35 -91.28
N GLU A 336 -30.00 37.21 -90.04
CA GLU A 336 -30.48 37.99 -88.89
C GLU A 336 -29.92 39.43 -88.91
N THR A 337 -28.70 39.64 -89.41
CA THR A 337 -28.15 41.01 -89.59
C THR A 337 -28.83 41.73 -90.74
N GLU A 338 -29.18 41.08 -91.84
CA GLU A 338 -30.02 41.68 -92.89
C GLU A 338 -31.41 42.07 -92.35
N ALA A 339 -32.05 41.19 -91.58
CA ALA A 339 -33.33 41.48 -90.92
C ALA A 339 -33.22 42.61 -89.89
N LYS A 340 -32.18 42.60 -89.04
CA LYS A 340 -31.93 43.65 -88.05
C LYS A 340 -31.50 44.98 -88.69
N LEU A 341 -30.80 44.98 -89.81
CA LEU A 341 -30.51 46.20 -90.59
C LEU A 341 -31.79 46.84 -91.12
N ALA A 342 -32.76 46.03 -91.58
CA ALA A 342 -34.07 46.52 -92.00
C ALA A 342 -34.88 47.11 -90.83
N GLU A 343 -34.83 46.50 -89.65
CA GLU A 343 -35.45 47.01 -88.42
C GLU A 343 -34.76 48.30 -87.93
N ILE A 344 -33.42 48.32 -87.88
CA ILE A 344 -32.59 49.48 -87.51
C ILE A 344 -32.85 50.64 -88.47
N ALA A 345 -33.00 50.41 -89.78
CA ALA A 345 -33.33 51.46 -90.75
C ALA A 345 -34.77 51.99 -90.63
N ARG A 346 -35.66 51.33 -89.88
CA ARG A 346 -36.97 51.88 -89.47
C ARG A 346 -36.84 52.68 -88.18
N VAL A 347 -36.16 52.13 -87.17
CA VAL A 347 -35.90 52.82 -85.90
C VAL A 347 -35.07 54.09 -86.09
N GLN A 348 -34.06 54.08 -86.97
CA GLN A 348 -33.25 55.26 -87.30
C GLN A 348 -34.09 56.40 -87.86
N ARG A 349 -35.05 56.14 -88.75
CA ARG A 349 -35.94 57.21 -89.28
C ARG A 349 -36.86 57.80 -88.22
N GLN A 350 -37.16 57.08 -87.14
CA GLN A 350 -37.87 57.63 -85.98
C GLN A 350 -36.91 58.37 -85.04
N ALA A 351 -35.72 57.81 -84.80
CA ALA A 351 -34.68 58.43 -83.98
C ALA A 351 -34.08 59.69 -84.61
N GLU A 352 -34.09 59.85 -85.93
CA GLU A 352 -33.68 61.07 -86.62
C GLU A 352 -34.66 62.23 -86.34
N ALA A 353 -35.96 61.95 -86.40
CA ALA A 353 -37.01 62.91 -86.02
C ALA A 353 -36.93 63.31 -84.54
N GLU A 354 -36.47 62.41 -83.66
CA GLU A 354 -36.29 62.67 -82.23
C GLU A 354 -34.92 63.34 -81.91
N ALA A 355 -33.87 63.04 -82.67
CA ALA A 355 -32.55 63.64 -82.56
C ALA A 355 -32.50 65.08 -83.08
N GLU A 356 -33.42 65.46 -83.98
CA GLU A 356 -33.63 66.86 -84.36
C GLU A 356 -34.24 67.67 -83.18
N LEU A 357 -35.14 67.06 -82.40
CA LEU A 357 -35.68 67.64 -81.17
C LEU A 357 -34.63 67.70 -80.03
N ASN A 358 -33.79 66.66 -79.88
CA ASN A 358 -32.79 66.59 -78.80
C ASN A 358 -31.55 67.47 -79.04
N ARG A 359 -31.15 67.71 -80.29
CA ARG A 359 -30.02 68.63 -80.60
C ARG A 359 -30.29 70.06 -80.13
N GLN A 360 -31.55 70.50 -80.14
CA GLN A 360 -31.95 71.81 -79.59
C GLN A 360 -31.80 71.91 -78.06
N ARG A 361 -31.69 70.78 -77.33
CA ARG A 361 -31.52 70.76 -75.88
C ARG A 361 -30.06 70.75 -75.42
N GLN A 362 -29.22 69.87 -75.97
CA GLN A 362 -27.84 69.70 -75.47
C GLN A 362 -26.95 70.94 -75.66
N GLN A 363 -27.23 71.80 -76.65
CA GLN A 363 -26.53 73.08 -76.81
C GLN A 363 -26.71 74.03 -75.61
N ALA A 364 -27.76 73.88 -74.80
CA ALA A 364 -28.00 74.72 -73.64
C ALA A 364 -27.15 74.35 -72.40
N GLU A 365 -26.51 73.17 -72.37
CA GLU A 365 -25.97 72.61 -71.12
C GLU A 365 -24.43 72.51 -71.08
N GLN A 366 -23.77 72.28 -72.23
CA GLN A 366 -22.30 72.21 -72.31
C GLN A 366 -21.57 73.44 -71.74
N ALA A 367 -22.17 74.63 -71.83
CA ALA A 367 -21.54 75.88 -71.43
C ALA A 367 -21.35 76.04 -69.91
N ARG A 368 -22.01 75.22 -69.08
CA ARG A 368 -22.16 75.51 -67.64
C ARG A 368 -21.09 74.89 -66.73
N ILE A 369 -20.59 73.69 -67.03
CA ILE A 369 -19.82 72.88 -66.06
C ILE A 369 -18.31 73.11 -66.12
N GLN A 370 -17.74 73.47 -67.28
CA GLN A 370 -16.28 73.63 -67.43
C GLN A 370 -15.69 74.77 -66.58
N ALA A 371 -16.52 75.67 -66.04
CA ALA A 371 -16.09 76.79 -65.21
C ALA A 371 -15.73 76.42 -63.75
N GLU A 372 -16.21 75.28 -63.21
CA GLU A 372 -16.06 74.99 -61.77
C GLU A 372 -14.78 74.24 -61.40
N ALA A 373 -14.44 73.13 -62.08
CA ALA A 373 -13.40 72.21 -61.61
C ALA A 373 -11.96 72.78 -61.62
N ALA A 374 -11.68 73.76 -62.48
CA ALA A 374 -10.36 74.39 -62.58
C ALA A 374 -9.96 75.20 -61.32
N ARG A 375 -10.91 75.50 -60.42
CA ARG A 375 -10.64 76.26 -59.19
C ARG A 375 -9.98 75.44 -58.08
N GLN A 376 -10.40 74.19 -57.84
CA GLN A 376 -10.08 73.47 -56.60
C GLN A 376 -8.71 72.79 -56.59
N ALA A 377 -8.25 72.23 -57.71
CA ALA A 377 -7.03 71.41 -57.75
C ALA A 377 -5.73 72.20 -57.42
N ARG A 378 -5.76 73.54 -57.48
CA ARG A 378 -4.62 74.39 -57.17
C ARG A 378 -4.37 74.60 -55.67
N GLU A 379 -5.33 74.27 -54.79
CA GLU A 379 -5.20 74.58 -53.35
C GLU A 379 -4.42 73.52 -52.55
N GLN A 380 -4.52 72.23 -52.89
CA GLN A 380 -3.97 71.16 -52.03
C GLN A 380 -2.50 70.79 -52.31
N ALA A 381 -1.92 71.22 -53.44
CA ALA A 381 -0.48 71.14 -53.68
C ALA A 381 0.35 71.96 -52.68
N ALA A 382 -0.26 72.86 -51.91
CA ALA A 382 0.42 73.64 -50.87
C ALA A 382 0.61 72.86 -49.54
N ALA A 383 -0.17 71.81 -49.27
CA ALA A 383 -0.04 71.00 -48.04
C ALA A 383 1.16 70.02 -48.08
N GLU A 384 1.84 69.95 -49.22
CA GLU A 384 3.01 69.11 -49.50
C GLU A 384 4.25 69.47 -48.64
N ALA A 385 4.31 70.71 -48.13
CA ALA A 385 5.51 71.27 -47.49
C ALA A 385 5.88 70.64 -46.13
N GLU A 386 4.86 70.36 -45.31
CA GLU A 386 4.92 70.17 -43.86
C GLU A 386 6.04 69.28 -43.27
N GLN A 387 5.69 67.99 -43.17
CA GLN A 387 6.09 67.20 -42.00
C GLN A 387 7.18 66.16 -42.28
N ARG A 388 7.43 65.83 -43.56
CA ARG A 388 8.39 64.79 -43.97
C ARG A 388 9.85 65.11 -43.61
N ARG A 389 10.17 66.38 -43.28
CA ARG A 389 11.53 66.81 -42.90
C ARG A 389 11.74 66.99 -41.39
N GLU A 390 10.69 67.08 -40.58
CA GLU A 390 10.83 67.47 -39.17
C GLU A 390 11.22 66.33 -38.22
N GLN A 391 10.65 65.12 -38.36
CA GLN A 391 10.74 64.13 -37.28
C GLN A 391 11.84 63.07 -37.44
N GLU A 392 12.45 62.89 -38.61
CA GLU A 392 13.71 62.13 -38.71
C GLU A 392 14.86 62.79 -37.93
N LEU A 393 14.75 64.10 -37.64
CA LEU A 393 15.64 64.82 -36.73
C LEU A 393 15.42 64.45 -35.24
N ARG A 394 14.23 63.95 -34.86
CA ARG A 394 13.91 63.57 -33.47
C ARG A 394 14.48 62.20 -33.08
N ASP A 395 14.29 61.20 -33.94
CA ASP A 395 14.70 59.80 -33.68
C ASP A 395 16.21 59.62 -33.48
N ARG A 396 17.00 60.55 -34.03
CA ARG A 396 18.46 60.56 -33.93
C ARG A 396 18.98 61.27 -32.66
N ALA A 397 18.16 62.11 -32.02
CA ALA A 397 18.53 62.84 -30.81
C ALA A 397 18.24 62.05 -29.51
N GLN A 398 17.12 61.33 -29.44
CA GLN A 398 16.70 60.60 -28.23
C GLN A 398 17.58 59.39 -27.85
N ARG A 399 18.48 58.94 -28.73
CA ARG A 399 19.39 57.81 -28.44
C ARG A 399 20.72 58.22 -27.80
N ILE A 400 21.05 59.52 -27.83
CA ILE A 400 22.33 60.07 -27.34
C ILE A 400 22.11 60.96 -26.12
N ALA A 401 20.93 61.61 -25.99
CA ALA A 401 20.44 62.01 -24.69
C ALA A 401 20.15 60.73 -23.88
N ALA A 402 21.03 60.34 -22.95
CA ALA A 402 21.17 61.00 -21.65
C ALA A 402 19.85 60.85 -20.87
N GLN A 403 19.83 60.03 -19.81
CA GLN A 403 20.37 60.39 -18.49
C GLN A 403 19.70 61.66 -17.96
N VAL A 404 19.20 61.60 -16.73
CA VAL A 404 18.52 62.70 -16.02
C VAL A 404 17.11 63.00 -16.56
N ALA A 405 16.27 63.59 -15.71
CA ALA A 405 14.93 64.13 -16.03
C ALA A 405 13.87 63.05 -16.39
N SER A 406 13.07 62.65 -15.41
CA SER A 406 11.72 63.22 -15.16
C SER A 406 10.67 62.62 -16.11
N ALA A 407 9.81 61.72 -15.63
CA ALA A 407 8.60 62.04 -14.85
C ALA A 407 7.45 62.61 -15.68
N SER A 408 6.25 62.38 -15.17
CA SER A 408 4.99 63.12 -15.44
C SER A 408 4.44 63.14 -16.88
N THR A 409 3.30 62.50 -17.13
CA THR A 409 1.90 63.00 -16.91
C THR A 409 1.38 63.84 -18.08
N SER A 410 0.07 63.71 -18.33
CA SER A 410 -0.81 64.72 -19.00
C SER A 410 -0.86 64.63 -20.54
N ALA A 411 -1.96 64.97 -21.22
CA ALA A 411 -3.28 65.43 -20.75
C ALA A 411 -4.38 65.21 -21.82
N SER A 412 -5.65 65.24 -21.37
CA SER A 412 -6.80 66.08 -21.85
C SER A 412 -6.98 66.36 -23.37
N GLY A 413 -8.18 66.45 -23.95
CA GLY A 413 -9.60 66.43 -23.53
C GLY A 413 -10.45 66.29 -24.83
N SER A 414 -11.73 66.59 -25.01
CA SER A 414 -12.88 67.09 -24.22
C SER A 414 -14.13 66.99 -25.16
N VAL A 415 -15.28 66.35 -24.81
CA VAL A 415 -16.57 66.96 -24.33
C VAL A 415 -17.25 67.95 -25.33
N PRO A 416 -18.61 68.13 -25.47
CA PRO A 416 -19.85 67.43 -24.99
C PRO A 416 -20.79 66.90 -26.15
N LYS A 417 -21.81 66.02 -26.00
CA LYS A 417 -23.17 66.05 -25.34
C LYS A 417 -24.18 67.06 -25.97
N PRO A 418 -25.54 66.84 -26.03
CA PRO A 418 -26.41 65.75 -25.50
C PRO A 418 -27.43 65.18 -26.55
N ALA A 419 -28.57 64.50 -26.28
CA ALA A 419 -29.35 64.12 -25.08
C ALA A 419 -30.29 62.89 -25.33
N ALA A 420 -30.77 62.23 -24.25
CA ALA A 420 -32.03 61.44 -24.17
C ALA A 420 -32.15 60.14 -25.04
N THR A 421 -33.14 59.22 -24.97
CA THR A 421 -34.01 58.55 -23.94
C THR A 421 -34.65 57.31 -24.61
N SER A 422 -35.12 56.20 -23.99
CA SER A 422 -35.02 55.63 -22.62
C SER A 422 -35.69 54.23 -22.58
N GLY A 423 -35.19 53.25 -21.83
CA GLY A 423 -35.91 51.99 -21.54
C GLY A 423 -35.08 50.79 -21.03
N SER A 424 -35.56 50.16 -19.95
CA SER A 424 -35.24 48.80 -19.45
C SER A 424 -33.90 48.50 -18.71
N THR A 425 -34.03 47.61 -17.71
CA THR A 425 -33.05 46.67 -17.10
C THR A 425 -31.76 47.15 -16.40
N SER A 426 -31.69 46.74 -15.11
CA SER A 426 -30.53 46.13 -14.40
C SER A 426 -29.30 46.97 -13.99
N GLY A 427 -28.74 46.58 -12.84
CA GLY A 427 -27.44 47.04 -12.29
C GLY A 427 -27.55 48.23 -11.34
N SER A 428 -27.47 48.06 -10.01
CA SER A 428 -26.24 47.88 -9.20
C SER A 428 -25.31 49.11 -9.26
N VAL A 429 -24.81 49.66 -8.15
CA VAL A 429 -23.65 49.14 -7.40
C VAL A 429 -23.37 50.03 -6.16
N SER A 430 -22.78 49.40 -5.13
CA SER A 430 -22.04 49.94 -3.96
C SER A 430 -22.82 50.15 -2.66
N ALA A 431 -22.32 49.74 -1.50
CA ALA A 431 -21.00 49.14 -1.19
C ALA A 431 -20.92 47.64 -1.58
N ILE A 432 -20.03 47.11 -2.44
CA ILE A 432 -18.58 47.35 -2.66
C ILE A 432 -17.86 47.92 -1.44
N GLY A 433 -17.19 47.02 -0.74
CA GLY A 433 -16.57 47.20 0.57
C GLY A 433 -16.54 45.86 1.30
N GLY A 434 -17.69 45.20 1.44
CA GLY A 434 -17.80 43.93 2.20
C GLY A 434 -17.60 42.63 1.41
N ARG A 435 -18.20 42.46 0.22
CA ARG A 435 -18.28 41.13 -0.44
C ARG A 435 -16.99 40.69 -1.15
N GLY A 436 -16.24 41.61 -1.74
CA GLY A 436 -14.93 41.32 -2.34
C GLY A 436 -13.93 40.89 -1.27
N ALA A 437 -13.83 41.68 -0.21
CA ALA A 437 -13.03 41.37 0.98
C ALA A 437 -13.41 40.01 1.60
N LYS A 438 -14.71 39.69 1.70
CA LYS A 438 -15.13 38.36 2.18
C LYS A 438 -14.69 37.23 1.26
N LYS A 439 -14.83 37.36 -0.08
CA LYS A 439 -14.32 36.35 -1.03
C LYS A 439 -12.79 36.19 -0.92
N GLN A 440 -12.03 37.28 -0.76
CA GLN A 440 -10.58 37.19 -0.57
C GLN A 440 -10.22 36.51 0.76
N ALA A 441 -10.84 36.91 1.88
CA ALA A 441 -10.60 36.28 3.18
C ALA A 441 -10.95 34.77 3.19
N GLU A 442 -12.03 34.36 2.50
CA GLU A 442 -12.37 32.95 2.30
C GLU A 442 -11.29 32.21 1.49
N VAL A 443 -10.72 32.81 0.43
CA VAL A 443 -9.64 32.20 -0.36
C VAL A 443 -8.32 32.17 0.41
N GLU A 444 -7.97 33.23 1.14
CA GLU A 444 -6.75 33.33 1.94
C GLU A 444 -6.74 32.33 3.11
N ALA A 445 -7.89 32.13 3.78
CA ALA A 445 -8.01 31.13 4.84
C ALA A 445 -7.87 29.69 4.31
N VAL A 446 -8.44 29.40 3.14
CA VAL A 446 -8.26 28.09 2.46
C VAL A 446 -6.79 27.92 2.00
N LEU A 447 -6.17 28.96 1.45
CA LEU A 447 -4.77 28.95 1.02
C LEU A 447 -3.81 28.72 2.21
N ALA A 448 -4.06 29.38 3.35
CA ALA A 448 -3.27 29.20 4.56
C ALA A 448 -3.24 27.74 5.05
N ARG A 449 -4.37 27.02 4.95
CA ARG A 449 -4.44 25.59 5.27
C ARG A 449 -3.68 24.71 4.26
N LEU A 450 -3.72 25.04 2.97
CA LEU A 450 -2.93 24.32 1.96
C LEU A 450 -1.42 24.53 2.17
N VAL A 451 -1.00 25.74 2.59
CA VAL A 451 0.39 26.04 2.95
C VAL A 451 0.82 25.34 4.25
N GLU A 452 -0.03 25.30 5.28
CA GLU A 452 0.24 24.58 6.52
C GLU A 452 0.40 23.07 6.32
N ALA A 453 -0.41 22.47 5.42
CA ALA A 453 -0.33 21.05 5.10
C ALA A 453 0.77 20.69 4.08
N ASN A 454 1.27 21.67 3.31
CA ASN A 454 2.27 21.52 2.24
C ASN A 454 1.91 20.47 1.15
N ASP A 455 0.62 20.20 0.95
CA ASP A 455 0.07 19.37 -0.13
C ASP A 455 -1.22 20.02 -0.67
N PRO A 456 -1.31 20.33 -1.98
CA PRO A 456 -2.47 21.01 -2.57
C PRO A 456 -3.78 20.21 -2.50
N LYS A 457 -3.74 18.92 -2.15
CA LYS A 457 -4.92 18.04 -2.02
C LYS A 457 -5.31 17.74 -0.58
N ALA A 458 -4.59 18.25 0.42
CA ALA A 458 -4.80 17.92 1.82
C ALA A 458 -6.16 18.38 2.39
N TYR A 459 -6.81 19.37 1.77
CA TYR A 459 -8.05 19.95 2.28
C TYR A 459 -9.25 19.58 1.37
N PRO A 460 -10.06 18.58 1.73
CA PRO A 460 -11.14 18.08 0.88
C PRO A 460 -12.31 19.06 0.80
N LEU A 461 -13.01 19.07 -0.34
CA LEU A 461 -14.13 19.98 -0.61
C LEU A 461 -15.24 19.94 0.46
N SER A 462 -15.45 18.79 1.11
CA SER A 462 -16.41 18.63 2.21
C SER A 462 -16.05 19.44 3.45
N GLU A 463 -14.76 19.62 3.76
CA GLU A 463 -14.31 20.42 4.90
C GLU A 463 -14.39 21.92 4.57
N VAL A 464 -14.04 22.34 3.35
CA VAL A 464 -14.26 23.72 2.86
C VAL A 464 -15.75 24.13 2.96
N ILE A 465 -16.67 23.21 2.66
CA ILE A 465 -18.11 23.42 2.80
C ILE A 465 -18.51 23.58 4.27
N ALA A 466 -17.97 22.73 5.15
CA ALA A 466 -18.30 22.73 6.58
C ALA A 466 -17.75 23.96 7.32
N ASP A 467 -16.47 24.28 7.13
CA ASP A 467 -15.77 25.33 7.88
C ASP A 467 -16.24 26.75 7.53
N PHE A 468 -16.66 26.97 6.27
CA PHE A 468 -17.09 28.29 5.78
C PHE A 468 -18.60 28.39 5.51
N GLY A 469 -19.37 27.30 5.68
CA GLY A 469 -20.82 27.26 5.46
C GLY A 469 -21.24 27.58 4.02
N LEU A 470 -20.43 27.20 3.04
CA LEU A 470 -20.60 27.59 1.62
C LEU A 470 -21.39 26.54 0.83
N SER A 471 -22.10 26.97 -0.22
CA SER A 471 -22.68 26.04 -1.20
C SER A 471 -21.57 25.31 -1.97
N GLN A 472 -21.80 24.05 -2.35
CA GLN A 472 -20.79 23.18 -2.98
C GLN A 472 -20.11 23.82 -4.20
N THR A 473 -20.86 24.52 -5.05
CA THR A 473 -20.30 25.25 -6.22
C THR A 473 -19.45 26.45 -5.82
N THR A 474 -19.79 27.14 -4.72
CA THR A 474 -19.03 28.28 -4.21
C THR A 474 -17.76 27.83 -3.48
N ALA A 475 -17.85 26.78 -2.67
CA ALA A 475 -16.70 26.15 -2.02
C ALA A 475 -15.69 25.64 -3.06
N TYR A 476 -16.16 25.06 -4.17
CA TYR A 476 -15.31 24.64 -5.28
C TYR A 476 -14.60 25.83 -5.96
N ASP A 477 -15.30 26.94 -6.22
CA ASP A 477 -14.69 28.19 -6.73
C ASP A 477 -13.59 28.74 -5.78
N ARG A 478 -13.81 28.69 -4.45
CA ARG A 478 -12.79 29.08 -3.46
C ARG A 478 -11.58 28.13 -3.48
N LEU A 479 -11.82 26.82 -3.40
CA LEU A 479 -10.77 25.81 -3.33
C LEU A 479 -9.89 25.81 -4.59
N VAL A 480 -10.49 25.85 -5.79
CA VAL A 480 -9.74 25.92 -7.06
C VAL A 480 -8.97 27.23 -7.19
N THR A 481 -9.52 28.36 -6.70
CA THR A 481 -8.78 29.63 -6.69
C THR A 481 -7.57 29.56 -5.75
N ALA A 482 -7.74 29.01 -4.54
CA ALA A 482 -6.65 28.83 -3.58
C ALA A 482 -5.57 27.86 -4.10
N GLN A 483 -5.96 26.73 -4.70
CA GLN A 483 -5.03 25.76 -5.30
C GLN A 483 -4.18 26.39 -6.42
N ARG A 484 -4.76 27.20 -7.31
CA ARG A 484 -3.99 27.91 -8.34
C ARG A 484 -3.02 28.94 -7.75
N LEU A 485 -3.40 29.64 -6.69
CA LEU A 485 -2.51 30.58 -6.00
C LEU A 485 -1.36 29.85 -5.28
N TYR A 486 -1.63 28.67 -4.71
CA TYR A 486 -0.62 27.81 -4.13
C TYR A 486 0.38 27.28 -5.18
N GLU A 487 -0.12 26.77 -6.31
CA GLU A 487 0.72 26.30 -7.42
C GLU A 487 1.57 27.44 -8.01
N ALA A 488 0.99 28.64 -8.22
CA ALA A 488 1.72 29.82 -8.68
C ALA A 488 2.79 30.31 -7.69
N ALA A 489 2.60 30.09 -6.39
CA ALA A 489 3.59 30.41 -5.36
C ALA A 489 4.74 29.39 -5.28
N GLN A 490 4.55 28.15 -5.75
CA GLN A 490 5.59 27.12 -5.76
C GLN A 490 6.46 27.11 -7.04
N ASP A 491 6.02 27.71 -8.15
CA ASP A 491 6.80 27.75 -9.40
C ASP A 491 6.98 29.17 -10.01
N PRO A 492 7.95 29.96 -9.49
CA PRO A 492 8.44 31.16 -10.14
C PRO A 492 9.59 30.87 -11.12
N LYS A 493 9.43 29.89 -12.03
CA LYS A 493 10.08 29.94 -13.36
C LYS A 493 9.10 30.23 -14.51
N SER A 494 8.09 31.06 -14.21
CA SER A 494 7.42 31.89 -15.22
C SER A 494 7.20 33.34 -14.77
N GLU A 495 8.30 34.08 -14.52
CA GLU A 495 8.23 35.54 -14.60
C GLU A 495 7.82 35.96 -16.03
N LYS A 496 6.84 36.87 -16.16
CA LYS A 496 7.07 38.27 -16.61
C LYS A 496 5.78 39.06 -16.85
N SER A 497 5.66 40.16 -16.11
CA SER A 497 4.86 41.35 -16.44
C SER A 497 3.33 41.26 -16.43
N ALA A 498 2.75 41.28 -15.23
CA ALA A 498 1.52 42.03 -14.93
C ALA A 498 1.53 42.48 -13.46
#